data_AF-A0A1B6LU88-F1
#
_entry.id   AF-A0A1B6LU88-F1
#
_cell.length_a   1.000
_cell.length_b   1.000
_cell.length_c   1.000
_cell.angle_alpha   90.00
_cell.angle_beta   90.00
_cell.angle_gamma   90.00
#
_symmetry.space_group_name_H-M   'P 1'
#
loop_
_entity.id
_entity.type
_entity.pdbx_description
1 polymer ?
#
loop_
_entity_poly.entity_id
_entity_poly.type
_entity_poly.pdbx_seq_one_letter_code
_entity_poly.pdbx_strand_id
1 'polypeptide(L)'
;FYQAGTSKAGHPVFYYIARRYKIGETNGDLLIYHVILTLKPFCHSPFELVVDFTHTCSDNRFRTEFLQKWFYVLPEVAYENIHAAYIYNCNSWVREYTKFHDRMLIPLKGNRSLIFIEAPARLNDFIDPDQQKLPGATLSLDEDLKVFNNALKLSHKDTKVAIKVGPTAIQITSSEKTKVLSHSVLLNDVYYASEIEEVCLVDDNQFTLTIANESGPLSFIHNDCDSIVQAIVHIRNRWELSQPDSVTVHQKIRPKDVPGTLLNMALLNLGSSDPNLRTAAYNQLCALTATFDLKIEGQLLETSGLCIPSNNTIFIKSVSEKLATNEPHLTLEFLEECIQGFRVSTIELKHLCLEYMTPWLANLVRFCKPSDESKRQQKVAQILEKLILLTIQEEQMYPSIQAKIWGSIGQVPELIDMVLDSFIKRSGEVGVGSPVVEILADTAVALASANVQLVAKKIIGRLCRVLDKTCTSPTPSLEQHVRRGWGW
;
A
#
# COMPACT_ATOMS: atom_id res chain seq x y z
N PHE A 1 20.47 -21.11 -4.63
CA PHE A 1 20.74 -22.54 -4.46
C PHE A 1 22.10 -22.70 -3.81
N TYR A 2 22.21 -23.45 -2.72
CA TYR A 2 23.48 -23.65 -2.00
C TYR A 2 23.51 -25.00 -1.30
N GLN A 3 24.71 -25.55 -1.09
CA GLN A 3 24.95 -26.71 -0.23
C GLN A 3 25.20 -26.24 1.18
N ALA A 4 24.55 -26.86 2.18
CA ALA A 4 24.87 -26.61 3.57
C ALA A 4 24.34 -27.72 4.48
N GLY A 5 25.18 -28.22 5.40
CA GLY A 5 24.80 -29.26 6.36
C GLY A 5 24.69 -30.66 5.76
N THR A 6 24.39 -31.60 6.64
CA THR A 6 24.29 -33.04 6.35
C THR A 6 23.04 -33.60 7.00
N SER A 7 22.33 -34.47 6.29
CA SER A 7 21.15 -35.15 6.83
C SER A 7 21.52 -36.24 7.83
N LYS A 8 20.54 -36.75 8.57
CA LYS A 8 20.72 -37.89 9.47
C LYS A 8 21.11 -39.17 8.73
N ALA A 9 20.82 -39.27 7.44
CA ALA A 9 21.27 -40.36 6.58
C ALA A 9 22.74 -40.20 6.10
N GLY A 10 23.42 -39.11 6.50
CA GLY A 10 24.79 -38.82 6.12
C GLY A 10 24.93 -38.20 4.74
N HIS A 11 23.85 -37.70 4.14
CA HIS A 11 23.86 -37.12 2.80
C HIS A 11 24.03 -35.60 2.84
N PRO A 12 24.78 -34.99 1.90
CA PRO A 12 24.85 -33.54 1.80
C PRO A 12 23.48 -32.95 1.43
N VAL A 13 23.12 -31.85 2.08
CA VAL A 13 21.82 -31.17 1.87
C VAL A 13 22.00 -29.91 1.03
N PHE A 14 21.15 -29.73 0.02
CA PHE A 14 21.12 -28.54 -0.82
C PHE A 14 19.79 -27.81 -0.68
N TYR A 15 19.84 -26.47 -0.69
CA TYR A 15 18.69 -25.61 -0.47
C TYR A 15 18.38 -24.81 -1.72
N TYR A 16 17.15 -24.93 -2.20
CA TYR A 16 16.56 -24.02 -3.17
C TYR A 16 15.56 -23.10 -2.46
N ILE A 17 15.86 -21.80 -2.45
CA ILE A 17 14.99 -20.77 -1.85
C ILE A 17 14.25 -20.08 -2.98
N ALA A 18 13.00 -20.49 -3.23
CA ALA A 18 12.25 -20.11 -4.42
C ALA A 18 12.06 -18.59 -4.53
N ARG A 19 11.71 -17.92 -3.42
CA ARG A 19 11.53 -16.47 -3.35
C ARG A 19 12.75 -15.62 -3.74
N ARG A 20 13.96 -16.20 -3.75
CA ARG A 20 15.18 -15.48 -4.18
C ARG A 20 15.37 -15.47 -5.69
N TYR A 21 14.70 -16.36 -6.42
CA TYR A 21 14.65 -16.28 -7.87
C TYR A 21 13.53 -15.33 -8.27
N LYS A 22 13.85 -14.33 -9.10
CA LYS A 22 12.87 -13.38 -9.63
C LYS A 22 12.93 -13.35 -11.15
N ILE A 23 11.77 -13.52 -11.76
CA ILE A 23 11.59 -13.47 -13.21
C ILE A 23 11.92 -12.06 -13.72
N GLY A 24 12.76 -11.97 -14.76
CA GLY A 24 13.18 -10.70 -15.33
C GLY A 24 14.40 -10.05 -14.65
N GLU A 25 14.65 -10.35 -13.37
CA GLU A 25 15.87 -9.91 -12.67
C GLU A 25 16.99 -10.97 -12.76
N THR A 26 16.65 -12.26 -12.69
CA THR A 26 17.60 -13.37 -12.75
C THR A 26 17.52 -14.12 -14.07
N ASN A 27 18.66 -14.31 -14.74
CA ASN A 27 18.74 -15.15 -15.94
C ASN A 27 18.59 -16.64 -15.55
N GLY A 28 17.58 -17.31 -16.11
CA GLY A 28 17.27 -18.71 -15.81
C GLY A 28 18.37 -19.69 -16.21
N ASP A 29 19.09 -19.45 -17.31
CA ASP A 29 20.19 -20.31 -17.74
C ASP A 29 21.40 -20.18 -16.80
N LEU A 30 21.67 -18.98 -16.27
CA LEU A 30 22.70 -18.78 -15.24
C LEU A 30 22.36 -19.49 -13.93
N LEU A 31 21.08 -19.51 -13.54
CA LEU A 31 20.64 -20.29 -12.38
C LEU A 31 20.87 -21.79 -12.60
N ILE A 32 20.48 -22.32 -13.76
CA ILE A 32 20.70 -23.73 -14.12
C ILE A 32 22.20 -24.04 -14.08
N TYR A 33 23.03 -23.20 -14.69
CA TYR A 33 24.48 -23.37 -14.70
C TYR A 33 25.07 -23.35 -13.28
N HIS A 34 24.62 -22.43 -12.42
CA HIS A 34 25.00 -22.38 -11.01
C HIS A 34 24.63 -23.67 -10.26
N VAL A 35 23.43 -24.22 -10.50
CA VAL A 35 23.00 -25.48 -9.90
C VAL A 35 23.88 -26.65 -10.38
N ILE A 36 24.18 -26.73 -11.68
CA ILE A 36 25.06 -27.76 -12.24
C ILE A 36 26.44 -27.70 -11.58
N LEU A 37 27.05 -26.51 -11.51
CA LEU A 37 28.37 -26.36 -10.88
C LEU A 37 28.34 -26.72 -9.39
N THR A 38 27.27 -26.37 -8.69
CA THR A 38 27.10 -26.67 -7.26
C THR A 38 26.93 -28.17 -7.02
N LEU A 39 26.22 -28.89 -7.90
CA LEU A 39 25.98 -30.33 -7.79
C LEU A 39 27.11 -31.19 -8.39
N LYS A 40 27.95 -30.64 -9.27
CA LYS A 40 29.01 -31.38 -9.97
C LYS A 40 29.92 -32.23 -9.05
N PRO A 41 30.33 -31.78 -7.85
CA PRO A 41 31.16 -32.60 -6.96
C PRO A 41 30.40 -33.76 -6.30
N PHE A 42 29.07 -33.74 -6.33
CA PHE A 42 28.19 -34.63 -5.57
C PHE A 42 27.27 -35.46 -6.45
N CYS A 43 27.24 -35.25 -7.77
CA CYS A 43 26.27 -35.88 -8.67
C CYS A 43 26.40 -37.42 -8.75
N HIS A 44 27.53 -37.99 -8.34
CA HIS A 44 27.78 -39.43 -8.28
C HIS A 44 27.53 -40.06 -6.90
N SER A 45 27.05 -39.28 -5.93
CA SER A 45 26.72 -39.73 -4.57
C SER A 45 25.31 -39.30 -4.18
N PRO A 46 24.58 -40.05 -3.34
CA PRO A 46 23.26 -39.63 -2.89
C PRO A 46 23.30 -38.27 -2.15
N PHE A 47 22.33 -37.41 -2.45
CA PHE A 47 22.16 -36.11 -1.81
C PHE A 47 20.68 -35.80 -1.57
N GLU A 48 20.42 -34.79 -0.74
CA GLU A 48 19.07 -34.38 -0.39
C GLU A 48 18.81 -32.92 -0.74
N LEU A 49 17.54 -32.60 -1.01
CA LEU A 49 17.09 -31.27 -1.40
C LEU A 49 16.10 -30.72 -0.38
N VAL A 50 16.25 -29.45 -0.01
CA VAL A 50 15.24 -28.66 0.69
C VAL A 50 14.77 -27.56 -0.25
N VAL A 51 13.48 -27.56 -0.56
CA VAL A 51 12.83 -26.58 -1.42
C VAL A 51 11.95 -25.70 -0.55
N ASP A 52 12.41 -24.48 -0.29
CA ASP A 52 11.70 -23.50 0.50
C ASP A 52 10.80 -22.64 -0.39
N PHE A 53 9.49 -22.86 -0.29
CA PHE A 53 8.46 -22.11 -1.00
C PHE A 53 7.88 -20.94 -0.17
N THR A 54 8.47 -20.61 0.98
CA THR A 54 8.06 -19.45 1.79
C THR A 54 7.92 -18.21 0.93
N HIS A 55 6.71 -17.62 0.94
CA HIS A 55 6.39 -16.40 0.20
C HIS A 55 6.64 -16.49 -1.33
N THR A 56 6.53 -17.69 -1.92
CA THR A 56 6.66 -17.83 -3.38
C THR A 56 5.40 -17.34 -4.09
N CYS A 57 5.55 -16.41 -5.03
CA CYS A 57 4.43 -15.83 -5.79
C CYS A 57 4.72 -15.82 -7.30
N SER A 58 3.90 -15.09 -8.06
CA SER A 58 4.04 -14.96 -9.51
C SER A 58 5.43 -14.51 -9.96
N ASP A 59 6.10 -13.70 -9.15
CA ASP A 59 7.40 -13.11 -9.50
C ASP A 59 8.53 -14.14 -9.43
N ASN A 60 8.30 -15.27 -8.75
CA ASN A 60 9.30 -16.32 -8.55
C ASN A 60 9.11 -17.51 -9.51
N ARG A 61 8.15 -17.42 -10.43
CA ARG A 61 7.80 -18.54 -11.30
C ARG A 61 8.88 -18.82 -12.35
N PHE A 62 9.16 -20.09 -12.60
CA PHE A 62 9.79 -20.47 -13.86
C PHE A 62 8.78 -20.33 -15.00
N ARG A 63 9.19 -19.71 -16.11
CA ARG A 63 8.43 -19.79 -17.37
C ARG A 63 8.39 -21.24 -17.82
N THR A 64 7.32 -21.63 -18.52
CA THR A 64 7.09 -23.02 -18.99
C THR A 64 8.31 -23.63 -19.68
N GLU A 65 8.95 -22.88 -20.57
CA GLU A 65 10.19 -23.24 -21.28
C GLU A 65 11.38 -23.52 -20.33
N PHE A 66 11.53 -22.74 -19.25
CA PHE A 66 12.56 -22.96 -18.23
C PHE A 66 12.20 -24.07 -17.25
N LEU A 67 10.93 -24.22 -16.89
CA LEU A 67 10.46 -25.32 -16.05
C LEU A 67 10.77 -26.67 -16.71
N GLN A 68 10.54 -26.78 -18.02
CA GLN A 68 10.80 -28.01 -18.76
C GLN A 68 12.29 -28.37 -18.76
N LYS A 69 13.19 -27.40 -18.88
CA LYS A 69 14.66 -27.61 -18.86
C LYS A 69 15.13 -28.39 -17.62
N TRP A 70 14.53 -28.13 -16.45
CA TRP A 70 14.91 -28.80 -15.20
C TRP A 70 14.71 -30.31 -15.19
N PHE A 71 13.99 -30.89 -16.15
CA PHE A 71 13.76 -32.33 -16.24
C PHE A 71 14.79 -33.06 -17.12
N TYR A 72 15.64 -32.35 -17.86
CA TYR A 72 16.61 -32.97 -18.77
C TYR A 72 18.00 -32.31 -18.77
N VAL A 73 18.20 -31.23 -18.00
CA VAL A 73 19.47 -30.47 -18.03
C VAL A 73 20.55 -31.05 -17.12
N LEU A 74 20.18 -31.76 -16.05
CA LEU A 74 21.14 -32.51 -15.23
C LEU A 74 21.41 -33.89 -15.84
N PRO A 75 22.59 -34.50 -15.61
CA PRO A 75 22.83 -35.90 -15.95
C PRO A 75 21.84 -36.83 -15.24
N GLU A 76 21.45 -37.93 -15.89
CA GLU A 76 20.49 -38.91 -15.34
C GLU A 76 20.86 -39.38 -13.93
N VAL A 77 22.14 -39.71 -13.73
CA VAL A 77 22.74 -40.10 -12.45
C VAL A 77 22.47 -39.08 -11.33
N ALA A 78 22.41 -37.78 -11.64
CA ALA A 78 22.13 -36.76 -10.65
C ALA A 78 20.67 -36.81 -10.18
N TYR A 79 19.70 -37.13 -11.05
CA TYR A 79 18.31 -37.30 -10.65
C TYR A 79 18.10 -38.58 -9.84
N GLU A 80 18.76 -39.68 -10.22
CA GLU A 80 18.71 -40.95 -9.49
C GLU A 80 19.29 -40.84 -8.08
N ASN A 81 20.28 -39.98 -7.90
CA ASN A 81 20.94 -39.75 -6.60
C ASN A 81 20.20 -38.76 -5.68
N ILE A 82 19.04 -38.22 -6.09
CA ILE A 82 18.18 -37.45 -5.16
C ILE A 82 17.52 -38.44 -4.19
N HIS A 83 18.08 -38.56 -2.99
CA HIS A 83 17.58 -39.45 -1.95
C HIS A 83 16.21 -39.00 -1.43
N ALA A 84 16.10 -37.71 -1.10
CA ALA A 84 14.87 -37.08 -0.63
C ALA A 84 14.82 -35.60 -1.03
N ALA A 85 13.61 -35.10 -1.24
CA ALA A 85 13.34 -33.70 -1.50
C ALA A 85 12.24 -33.19 -0.55
N TYR A 86 12.64 -32.36 0.41
CA TYR A 86 11.79 -31.77 1.43
C TYR A 86 11.16 -30.48 0.92
N ILE A 87 9.84 -30.47 0.78
CA ILE A 87 9.06 -29.32 0.30
C ILE A 87 8.52 -28.56 1.50
N TYR A 88 9.03 -27.36 1.74
CA TYR A 88 8.68 -26.52 2.89
C TYR A 88 7.81 -25.32 2.47
N ASN A 89 6.82 -24.97 3.29
CA ASN A 89 5.92 -23.83 3.07
C ASN A 89 5.26 -23.78 1.67
N CYS A 90 4.76 -24.93 1.20
CA CYS A 90 3.94 -24.96 0.00
C CYS A 90 2.68 -24.11 0.20
N ASN A 91 2.38 -23.21 -0.73
CA ASN A 91 1.29 -22.25 -0.61
C ASN A 91 0.23 -22.41 -1.72
N SER A 92 -0.84 -21.63 -1.66
CA SER A 92 -1.94 -21.67 -2.62
C SER A 92 -1.49 -21.36 -4.04
N TRP A 93 -0.57 -20.42 -4.22
CA TRP A 93 -0.01 -20.07 -5.52
C TRP A 93 0.79 -21.21 -6.13
N VAL A 94 1.68 -21.86 -5.37
CA VAL A 94 2.45 -23.03 -5.81
C VAL A 94 1.52 -24.18 -6.18
N ARG A 95 0.45 -24.40 -5.41
CA ARG A 95 -0.57 -25.40 -5.77
C ARG A 95 -1.19 -25.11 -7.14
N GLU A 96 -1.65 -23.89 -7.40
CA GLU A 96 -2.21 -23.55 -8.71
C GLU A 96 -1.16 -23.62 -9.83
N TYR A 97 0.08 -23.21 -9.56
CA TYR A 97 1.19 -23.34 -10.50
C TYR A 97 1.46 -24.81 -10.89
N THR A 98 1.43 -25.73 -9.91
CA THR A 98 1.62 -27.17 -10.18
C THR A 98 0.47 -27.76 -10.98
N LYS A 99 -0.77 -27.32 -10.73
CA LYS A 99 -1.94 -27.72 -11.53
C LYS A 99 -1.89 -27.17 -12.94
N PHE A 100 -1.44 -25.93 -13.13
CA PHE A 100 -1.32 -25.34 -14.46
C PHE A 100 -0.29 -26.11 -15.30
N HIS A 101 0.81 -26.57 -14.69
CA HIS A 101 1.86 -27.35 -15.34
C HIS A 101 1.71 -28.87 -15.14
N ASP A 102 0.49 -29.35 -14.90
CA ASP A 102 0.21 -30.73 -14.49
C ASP A 102 0.87 -31.79 -15.40
N ARG A 103 0.85 -31.56 -16.71
CA ARG A 103 1.46 -32.44 -17.72
C ARG A 103 2.98 -32.53 -17.61
N MET A 104 3.65 -31.42 -17.31
CA MET A 104 5.10 -31.39 -17.17
C MET A 104 5.56 -32.01 -15.86
N LEU A 105 4.73 -31.92 -14.81
CA LEU A 105 5.05 -32.41 -13.47
C LEU A 105 4.59 -33.85 -13.20
N ILE A 106 4.12 -34.57 -14.23
CA ILE A 106 3.71 -35.99 -14.12
C ILE A 106 4.79 -36.86 -13.42
N PRO A 107 6.09 -36.75 -13.75
CA PRO A 107 7.12 -37.58 -13.10
C PRO A 107 7.25 -37.36 -11.59
N LEU A 108 6.78 -36.21 -11.08
CA LEU A 108 6.82 -35.87 -9.67
C LEU A 108 5.55 -36.32 -8.93
N LYS A 109 4.47 -36.67 -9.63
CA LYS A 109 3.20 -37.01 -8.99
C LYS A 109 3.31 -38.31 -8.20
N GLY A 110 3.05 -38.22 -6.89
CA GLY A 110 3.08 -39.37 -5.98
C GLY A 110 4.48 -39.94 -5.77
N ASN A 111 5.53 -39.22 -6.16
CA ASN A 111 6.90 -39.66 -5.95
C ASN A 111 7.21 -39.66 -4.44
N ARG A 112 7.58 -40.83 -3.91
CA ARG A 112 7.81 -41.02 -2.47
C ARG A 112 9.03 -40.28 -1.93
N SER A 113 9.97 -39.87 -2.80
CA SER A 113 11.10 -39.04 -2.38
C SER A 113 10.69 -37.58 -2.10
N LEU A 114 9.51 -37.15 -2.55
CA LEU A 114 8.96 -35.83 -2.21
C LEU A 114 8.25 -35.88 -0.85
N ILE A 115 8.80 -35.16 0.11
CA ILE A 115 8.32 -35.13 1.49
C ILE A 115 7.88 -33.70 1.81
N PHE A 116 6.58 -33.49 1.99
CA PHE A 116 6.05 -32.17 2.35
C PHE A 116 6.16 -31.96 3.87
N ILE A 117 6.82 -30.85 4.24
CA ILE A 117 7.09 -30.47 5.61
C ILE A 117 6.06 -29.43 6.05
N GLU A 118 5.19 -29.81 6.99
CA GLU A 118 4.05 -29.00 7.46
C GLU A 118 4.45 -27.95 8.50
N ALA A 119 5.50 -28.23 9.28
CA ALA A 119 6.05 -27.34 10.29
C ALA A 119 7.57 -27.52 10.32
N PRO A 120 8.37 -26.48 10.61
CA PRO A 120 9.83 -26.60 10.53
C PRO A 120 10.37 -27.63 11.52
N ALA A 121 9.70 -27.82 12.66
CA ALA A 121 10.04 -28.88 13.62
C ALA A 121 10.03 -30.29 13.00
N ARG A 122 9.23 -30.56 11.96
CA ARG A 122 9.22 -31.86 11.27
C ARG A 122 10.46 -32.09 10.41
N LEU A 123 11.19 -31.03 10.05
CA LEU A 123 12.48 -31.19 9.38
C LEU A 123 13.53 -31.83 10.31
N ASN A 124 13.35 -31.69 11.63
CA ASN A 124 14.20 -32.31 12.65
C ASN A 124 14.18 -33.84 12.60
N ASP A 125 13.15 -34.45 12.00
CA ASP A 125 13.07 -35.89 11.81
C ASP A 125 14.13 -36.40 10.82
N PHE A 126 14.58 -35.52 9.91
CA PHE A 126 15.45 -35.87 8.78
C PHE A 126 16.84 -35.21 8.85
N ILE A 127 16.93 -33.99 9.38
CA ILE A 127 18.15 -33.19 9.46
C ILE A 127 18.28 -32.67 10.88
N ASP A 128 19.43 -32.87 11.53
CA ASP A 128 19.64 -32.36 12.89
C ASP A 128 19.55 -30.82 12.94
N PRO A 129 18.99 -30.22 14.01
CA PRO A 129 18.73 -28.78 14.07
C PRO A 129 19.95 -27.89 13.82
N ASP A 130 21.16 -28.31 14.22
CA ASP A 130 22.42 -27.61 13.98
C ASP A 130 22.88 -27.69 12.52
N GLN A 131 22.48 -28.74 11.81
CA GLN A 131 22.75 -28.98 10.39
C GLN A 131 21.72 -28.31 9.47
N GLN A 132 20.56 -27.90 9.99
CA GLN A 132 19.56 -27.17 9.22
C GLN A 132 20.04 -25.75 8.90
N LYS A 133 19.86 -25.35 7.65
CA LYS A 133 20.30 -24.04 7.12
C LYS A 133 19.22 -23.39 6.27
N LEU A 134 17.97 -23.46 6.73
CA LEU A 134 16.90 -22.61 6.21
C LEU A 134 17.24 -21.12 6.44
N PRO A 135 16.77 -20.22 5.56
CA PRO A 135 17.00 -18.78 5.75
C PRO A 135 16.46 -18.29 7.10
N GLY A 136 17.20 -17.44 7.80
CA GLY A 136 16.72 -16.84 9.06
C GLY A 136 15.38 -16.12 8.91
N ALA A 137 15.16 -15.45 7.78
CA ALA A 137 13.90 -14.80 7.43
C ALA A 137 12.73 -15.78 7.14
N THR A 138 13.00 -17.08 7.04
CA THR A 138 11.98 -18.14 6.98
C THR A 138 11.66 -18.63 8.39
N LEU A 139 12.69 -18.86 9.21
CA LEU A 139 12.55 -19.33 10.59
C LEU A 139 11.87 -18.30 11.51
N SER A 140 12.18 -17.02 11.33
CA SER A 140 11.61 -15.93 12.13
C SER A 140 10.10 -15.74 11.94
N LEU A 141 9.49 -16.40 10.93
CA LEU A 141 8.04 -16.36 10.73
C LEU A 141 7.27 -17.14 11.79
N ASP A 142 7.90 -18.12 12.44
CA ASP A 142 7.27 -18.97 13.45
C ASP A 142 7.53 -18.52 14.90
N GLU A 143 8.17 -17.35 15.07
CA GLU A 143 8.43 -16.73 16.37
C GLU A 143 7.28 -15.78 16.78
N ASP A 144 6.94 -15.73 18.07
CA ASP A 144 5.98 -14.80 18.69
C ASP A 144 4.61 -14.68 17.98
N LEU A 145 4.05 -15.82 17.57
CA LEU A 145 2.79 -15.89 16.83
C LEU A 145 1.56 -15.76 17.74
N LYS A 146 0.64 -14.86 17.38
CA LYS A 146 -0.78 -14.92 17.81
C LYS A 146 -1.56 -15.79 16.83
N VAL A 147 -2.12 -16.91 17.31
CA VAL A 147 -2.81 -17.89 16.46
C VAL A 147 -4.32 -17.84 16.68
N PHE A 148 -5.07 -17.58 15.61
CA PHE A 148 -6.53 -17.61 15.55
C PHE A 148 -6.97 -18.81 14.72
N ASN A 149 -7.53 -19.81 15.40
CA ASN A 149 -7.94 -21.07 14.77
C ASN A 149 -9.41 -21.01 14.31
N ASN A 150 -9.79 -21.91 13.40
CA ASN A 150 -11.18 -22.06 12.93
C ASN A 150 -11.75 -20.82 12.22
N ALA A 151 -10.91 -20.00 11.60
CA ALA A 151 -11.38 -18.95 10.68
C ALA A 151 -11.86 -19.58 9.37
N LEU A 152 -12.81 -18.94 8.70
CA LEU A 152 -13.32 -19.35 7.41
C LEU A 152 -12.88 -18.36 6.34
N LYS A 153 -12.02 -18.79 5.40
CA LYS A 153 -11.64 -18.00 4.22
C LYS A 153 -12.73 -18.15 3.17
N LEU A 154 -13.39 -17.04 2.84
CA LEU A 154 -14.46 -17.01 1.84
C LEU A 154 -13.87 -17.00 0.43
N SER A 155 -14.39 -17.87 -0.43
CA SER A 155 -14.02 -17.91 -1.85
C SER A 155 -15.14 -18.60 -2.66
N HIS A 156 -14.86 -19.11 -3.87
CA HIS A 156 -15.81 -20.01 -4.54
C HIS A 156 -16.13 -21.27 -3.72
N LYS A 157 -15.19 -21.70 -2.89
CA LYS A 157 -15.40 -22.76 -1.88
C LYS A 157 -14.78 -22.32 -0.57
N ASP A 158 -15.62 -22.08 0.42
CA ASP A 158 -15.16 -21.67 1.73
C ASP A 158 -14.23 -22.72 2.34
N THR A 159 -13.13 -22.26 2.91
CA THR A 159 -12.07 -23.14 3.41
C THR A 159 -11.73 -22.75 4.84
N LYS A 160 -11.67 -23.74 5.74
CA LYS A 160 -11.21 -23.52 7.11
C LYS A 160 -9.70 -23.27 7.14
N VAL A 161 -9.31 -22.22 7.84
CA VAL A 161 -7.92 -21.77 7.97
C VAL A 161 -7.59 -21.40 9.42
N ALA A 162 -6.31 -21.43 9.74
CA ALA A 162 -5.76 -20.77 10.91
C ALA A 162 -5.03 -19.50 10.45
N ILE A 163 -5.33 -18.38 11.11
CA ILE A 163 -4.68 -17.09 10.86
C ILE A 163 -3.64 -16.89 11.96
N LYS A 164 -2.37 -16.81 11.58
CA LYS A 164 -1.25 -16.59 12.49
C LYS A 164 -0.71 -15.20 12.23
N VAL A 165 -0.71 -14.34 13.24
CA VAL A 165 -0.16 -12.98 13.16
C VAL A 165 1.16 -12.97 13.92
N GLY A 166 2.26 -12.91 13.19
CA GLY A 166 3.60 -12.76 13.74
C GLY A 166 4.06 -11.30 13.71
N PRO A 167 5.30 -11.01 14.15
CA PRO A 167 5.78 -9.63 14.23
C PRO A 167 5.88 -8.93 12.85
N THR A 168 6.25 -9.65 11.80
CA THR A 168 6.59 -9.08 10.47
C THR A 168 5.66 -9.52 9.35
N ALA A 169 4.80 -10.51 9.59
CA ALA A 169 3.95 -11.11 8.57
C ALA A 169 2.72 -11.76 9.20
N ILE A 170 1.71 -11.97 8.36
CA ILE A 170 0.62 -12.89 8.64
C ILE A 170 0.84 -14.19 7.88
N GLN A 171 0.40 -15.30 8.46
CA GLN A 171 0.35 -16.60 7.80
C GLN A 171 -1.09 -17.12 7.83
N ILE A 172 -1.56 -17.63 6.69
CA ILE A 172 -2.88 -18.23 6.53
C ILE A 172 -2.67 -19.69 6.18
N THR A 173 -2.75 -20.54 7.19
CA THR A 173 -2.53 -21.98 7.07
C THR A 173 -3.87 -22.69 6.84
N SER A 174 -3.99 -23.51 5.80
CA SER A 174 -5.19 -24.32 5.60
C SER A 174 -5.37 -25.33 6.73
N SER A 175 -6.59 -25.54 7.22
CA SER A 175 -6.89 -26.57 8.22
C SER A 175 -7.16 -27.94 7.58
N GLU A 176 -7.53 -27.94 6.31
CA GLU A 176 -7.76 -29.16 5.52
C GLU A 176 -6.63 -29.38 4.54
N LYS A 177 -6.23 -30.66 4.38
CA LYS A 177 -5.19 -31.03 3.43
C LYS A 177 -5.75 -31.03 2.02
N THR A 178 -5.00 -30.45 1.09
CA THR A 178 -5.31 -30.48 -0.35
C THR A 178 -4.30 -31.33 -1.10
N LYS A 179 -4.62 -31.69 -2.35
CA LYS A 179 -3.70 -32.42 -3.22
C LYS A 179 -2.77 -31.47 -3.95
N VAL A 180 -1.46 -31.66 -3.76
CA VAL A 180 -0.37 -31.05 -4.55
C VAL A 180 0.53 -32.19 -5.02
N LEU A 181 0.73 -32.32 -6.34
CA LEU A 181 1.47 -33.44 -6.93
C LEU A 181 1.02 -34.83 -6.42
N SER A 182 -0.28 -35.00 -6.17
CA SER A 182 -0.90 -36.20 -5.56
C SER A 182 -0.57 -36.47 -4.08
N HIS A 183 0.25 -35.65 -3.43
CA HIS A 183 0.49 -35.66 -1.98
C HIS A 183 -0.60 -34.86 -1.24
N SER A 184 -0.94 -35.28 -0.02
CA SER A 184 -1.91 -34.58 0.84
C SER A 184 -1.16 -33.60 1.73
N VAL A 185 -1.38 -32.29 1.54
CA VAL A 185 -0.54 -31.23 2.12
C VAL A 185 -1.40 -30.13 2.71
N LEU A 186 -0.95 -29.55 3.84
CA LEU A 186 -1.47 -28.27 4.32
C LEU A 186 -0.76 -27.15 3.57
N LEU A 187 -1.53 -26.14 3.16
CA LEU A 187 -0.99 -24.97 2.47
C LEU A 187 -0.76 -23.86 3.48
N ASN A 188 0.28 -23.07 3.27
CA ASN A 188 0.60 -21.92 4.12
C ASN A 188 0.86 -20.69 3.26
N ASP A 189 -0.12 -19.79 3.18
CA ASP A 189 0.04 -18.51 2.50
C ASP A 189 0.67 -17.50 3.47
N VAL A 190 1.78 -16.87 3.09
CA VAL A 190 2.49 -15.89 3.91
C VAL A 190 2.35 -14.53 3.25
N TYR A 191 2.00 -13.50 4.03
CA TYR A 191 1.89 -12.13 3.55
C TYR A 191 2.65 -11.20 4.50
N TYR A 192 3.63 -10.46 3.99
CA TYR A 192 4.42 -9.54 4.80
C TYR A 192 3.64 -8.28 5.14
N ALA A 193 3.93 -7.65 6.28
CA ALA A 193 3.27 -6.40 6.70
C ALA A 193 3.37 -5.29 5.63
N SER A 194 4.47 -5.24 4.88
CA SER A 194 4.69 -4.32 3.75
C SER A 194 3.72 -4.47 2.59
N GLU A 195 3.06 -5.63 2.49
CA GLU A 195 2.15 -5.98 1.40
C GLU A 195 0.69 -5.75 1.79
N ILE A 196 0.41 -5.42 3.05
CA ILE A 196 -0.94 -5.21 3.55
C ILE A 196 -1.36 -3.78 3.22
N GLU A 197 -2.16 -3.60 2.17
CA GLU A 197 -2.65 -2.30 1.73
C GLU A 197 -3.80 -1.79 2.61
N GLU A 198 -4.67 -2.69 3.06
CA GLU A 198 -5.86 -2.36 3.84
C GLU A 198 -6.34 -3.57 4.64
N VAL A 199 -6.87 -3.32 5.84
CA VAL A 199 -7.64 -4.30 6.62
C VAL A 199 -8.90 -3.62 7.11
N CYS A 200 -10.06 -4.21 6.79
CA CYS A 200 -11.36 -3.61 7.06
C CYS A 200 -12.28 -4.61 7.77
N LEU A 201 -12.79 -4.21 8.93
CA LEU A 201 -13.89 -4.91 9.57
C LEU A 201 -15.17 -4.63 8.76
N VAL A 202 -15.88 -5.68 8.33
CA VAL A 202 -17.13 -5.57 7.57
C VAL A 202 -18.32 -5.63 8.51
N ASP A 203 -18.29 -6.58 9.44
CA ASP A 203 -19.23 -6.74 10.56
C ASP A 203 -18.51 -7.41 11.75
N ASP A 204 -19.23 -7.70 12.84
CA ASP A 204 -18.67 -8.28 14.07
C ASP A 204 -17.93 -9.61 13.84
N ASN A 205 -18.30 -10.36 12.80
CA ASN A 205 -17.77 -11.69 12.53
C ASN A 205 -17.03 -11.81 11.19
N GLN A 206 -16.90 -10.72 10.42
CA GLN A 206 -16.30 -10.73 9.10
C GLN A 206 -15.34 -9.55 8.90
N PHE A 207 -14.18 -9.83 8.31
CA PHE A 207 -13.24 -8.81 7.88
C PHE A 207 -12.65 -9.11 6.51
N THR A 208 -12.11 -8.09 5.86
CA THR A 208 -11.39 -8.19 4.59
C THR A 208 -9.96 -7.69 4.72
N LEU A 209 -9.09 -8.27 3.90
CA LEU A 209 -7.69 -7.94 3.81
C LEU A 209 -7.33 -7.68 2.35
N THR A 210 -6.88 -6.47 2.05
CA THR A 210 -6.35 -6.11 0.74
C THR A 210 -4.85 -6.27 0.76
N ILE A 211 -4.34 -7.18 -0.07
CA ILE A 211 -2.92 -7.48 -0.21
C ILE A 211 -2.43 -7.00 -1.57
N ALA A 212 -1.26 -6.35 -1.58
CA ALA A 212 -0.57 -5.94 -2.77
C ALA A 212 -0.30 -7.15 -3.69
N ASN A 213 -0.61 -7.01 -4.98
CA ASN A 213 -0.42 -8.03 -6.02
C ASN A 213 -1.32 -9.28 -5.91
N GLU A 214 -2.28 -9.32 -4.97
CA GLU A 214 -3.41 -10.27 -5.05
C GLU A 214 -4.50 -9.75 -6.00
N SER A 215 -5.26 -10.65 -6.61
CA SER A 215 -6.28 -10.28 -7.61
C SER A 215 -7.52 -9.57 -7.03
N GLY A 216 -7.68 -9.63 -5.70
CA GLY A 216 -8.77 -8.99 -4.97
C GLY A 216 -8.60 -9.15 -3.46
N PRO A 217 -9.51 -8.55 -2.67
CA PRO A 217 -9.47 -8.65 -1.22
C PRO A 217 -9.75 -10.08 -0.77
N LEU A 218 -9.04 -10.53 0.25
CA LEU A 218 -9.29 -11.78 0.96
C LEU A 218 -10.34 -11.53 2.04
N SER A 219 -11.40 -12.34 2.08
CA SER A 219 -12.48 -12.21 3.05
C SER A 219 -12.44 -13.36 4.05
N PHE A 220 -12.62 -13.06 5.34
CA PHE A 220 -12.56 -14.04 6.42
C PHE A 220 -13.72 -13.86 7.39
N ILE A 221 -14.24 -14.98 7.90
CA ILE A 221 -15.20 -15.02 9.01
C ILE A 221 -14.52 -15.62 10.24
N HIS A 222 -14.63 -14.96 11.39
CA HIS A 222 -14.12 -15.43 12.68
C HIS A 222 -14.87 -14.74 13.84
N ASN A 223 -14.98 -15.37 15.01
CA ASN A 223 -15.68 -14.78 16.16
C ASN A 223 -14.90 -13.63 16.84
N ASP A 224 -13.57 -13.62 16.68
CA ASP A 224 -12.66 -12.61 17.26
C ASP A 224 -12.10 -11.65 16.18
N CYS A 225 -12.94 -11.22 15.24
CA CYS A 225 -12.50 -10.35 14.13
C CYS A 225 -11.82 -9.06 14.62
N ASP A 226 -12.35 -8.40 15.64
CA ASP A 226 -11.72 -7.21 16.23
C ASP A 226 -10.28 -7.47 16.68
N SER A 227 -10.04 -8.58 17.39
CA SER A 227 -8.70 -8.92 17.87
C SER A 227 -7.75 -9.25 16.72
N ILE A 228 -8.24 -9.89 15.65
CA ILE A 228 -7.45 -10.20 14.46
C ILE A 228 -7.08 -8.90 13.74
N VAL A 229 -8.08 -8.06 13.44
CA VAL A 229 -7.90 -6.79 12.74
C VAL A 229 -6.94 -5.89 13.52
N GLN A 230 -7.10 -5.75 14.84
CA GLN A 230 -6.18 -4.99 15.68
C GLN A 230 -4.75 -5.52 15.63
N ALA A 231 -4.56 -6.84 15.65
CA ALA A 231 -3.23 -7.45 15.54
C ALA A 231 -2.59 -7.17 14.15
N ILE A 232 -3.38 -7.21 13.08
CA ILE A 232 -2.92 -6.91 11.71
C ILE A 232 -2.58 -5.42 11.55
N VAL A 233 -3.45 -4.52 12.03
CA VAL A 233 -3.20 -3.07 12.05
C VAL A 233 -1.93 -2.76 12.84
N HIS A 234 -1.73 -3.42 13.98
CA HIS A 234 -0.53 -3.21 14.80
C HIS A 234 0.76 -3.54 14.03
N ILE A 235 0.84 -4.69 13.36
CA ILE A 235 2.06 -5.07 12.62
C ILE A 235 2.31 -4.17 11.41
N ARG A 236 1.23 -3.70 10.76
CA ARG A 236 1.31 -2.76 9.65
C ARG A 236 1.82 -1.39 10.11
N ASN A 237 1.20 -0.80 11.14
CA ASN A 237 1.63 0.49 11.68
C ASN A 237 3.08 0.42 12.18
N ARG A 238 3.47 -0.70 12.82
CA ARG A 238 4.85 -0.93 13.25
C ARG A 238 5.82 -0.96 12.06
N TRP A 239 5.43 -1.61 10.96
CA TRP A 239 6.23 -1.62 9.74
C TRP A 239 6.33 -0.23 9.11
N GLU A 240 5.22 0.52 9.02
CA GLU A 240 5.19 1.90 8.50
C GLU A 240 6.10 2.83 9.31
N LEU A 241 6.02 2.78 10.64
CA LEU A 241 6.89 3.55 11.54
C LEU A 241 8.37 3.13 11.48
N SER A 242 8.66 1.91 11.01
CA SER A 242 10.04 1.41 10.85
C SER A 242 10.66 1.77 9.50
N GLN A 243 9.87 2.27 8.55
CA GLN A 243 10.42 2.75 7.28
C GLN A 243 11.20 4.04 7.53
N PRO A 244 12.43 4.18 6.99
CA PRO A 244 13.12 5.46 7.03
C PRO A 244 12.31 6.49 6.24
N ASP A 245 12.30 7.75 6.69
CA ASP A 245 11.58 8.89 6.09
C ASP A 245 11.88 9.12 4.58
N SER A 246 12.80 8.35 3.98
CA SER A 246 13.25 8.42 2.60
C SER A 246 12.61 7.42 1.63
N VAL A 247 11.77 6.46 2.07
CA VAL A 247 11.05 5.60 1.12
C VAL A 247 9.69 6.23 0.81
N THR A 248 9.67 7.14 -0.15
CA THR A 248 8.43 7.49 -0.84
C THR A 248 7.92 6.21 -1.50
N VAL A 249 6.99 5.51 -0.85
CA VAL A 249 6.16 4.51 -1.51
C VAL A 249 5.40 5.28 -2.58
N HIS A 250 5.92 5.27 -3.81
CA HIS A 250 5.17 5.73 -4.96
C HIS A 250 3.93 4.82 -5.03
N GLN A 251 2.78 5.34 -4.64
CA GLN A 251 1.52 4.64 -4.86
C GLN A 251 1.51 4.28 -6.35
N LYS A 252 1.36 2.98 -6.66
CA LYS A 252 1.21 2.55 -8.07
C LYS A 252 0.09 3.39 -8.67
N ILE A 253 0.44 4.28 -9.61
CA ILE A 253 -0.50 5.17 -10.27
C ILE A 253 -1.54 4.27 -10.94
N ARG A 254 -2.79 4.27 -10.46
CA ARG A 254 -3.84 3.49 -11.11
C ARG A 254 -4.19 4.21 -12.41
N PRO A 255 -4.64 3.51 -13.47
CA PRO A 255 -4.96 4.13 -14.75
C PRO A 255 -5.90 5.34 -14.67
N LYS A 256 -6.78 5.37 -13.67
CA LYS A 256 -7.68 6.49 -13.38
C LYS A 256 -6.97 7.73 -12.79
N ASP A 257 -5.91 7.54 -11.99
CA ASP A 257 -5.18 8.60 -11.30
C ASP A 257 -4.08 9.24 -12.18
N VAL A 258 -3.80 8.65 -13.35
CA VAL A 258 -2.77 9.08 -14.30
C VAL A 258 -2.95 10.54 -14.75
N PRO A 259 -4.15 11.01 -15.15
CA PRO A 259 -4.30 12.36 -15.69
C PRO A 259 -4.00 13.45 -14.64
N GLY A 260 -4.50 13.29 -13.41
CA GLY A 260 -4.25 14.25 -12.32
C GLY A 260 -2.77 14.32 -11.92
N THR A 261 -2.11 13.15 -11.84
CA THR A 261 -0.68 13.04 -11.52
C THR A 261 0.19 13.72 -12.58
N LEU A 262 -0.04 13.39 -13.85
CA LEU A 262 0.71 13.96 -14.96
C LEU A 262 0.43 15.47 -15.12
N LEU A 263 -0.79 15.92 -14.81
CA LEU A 263 -1.13 17.34 -14.84
C LEU A 263 -0.35 18.13 -13.79
N ASN A 264 -0.31 17.65 -12.54
CA ASN A 264 0.46 18.30 -11.48
C ASN A 264 1.96 18.32 -11.83
N MET A 265 2.49 17.21 -12.35
CA MET A 265 3.87 17.11 -12.82
C MET A 265 4.17 18.16 -13.90
N ALA A 266 3.27 18.34 -14.86
CA ALA A 266 3.47 19.35 -15.91
C ALA A 266 3.39 20.78 -15.36
N LEU A 267 2.38 21.12 -14.56
CA LEU A 267 2.17 22.48 -14.05
C LEU A 267 3.27 22.91 -13.06
N LEU A 268 3.73 22.00 -12.20
CA LEU A 268 4.82 22.29 -11.26
C LEU A 268 6.16 22.49 -12.00
N ASN A 269 6.50 21.60 -12.94
CA ASN A 269 7.78 21.67 -13.65
C ASN A 269 7.85 22.82 -14.66
N LEU A 270 6.70 23.35 -15.11
CA LEU A 270 6.65 24.63 -15.86
C LEU A 270 7.21 25.79 -15.03
N GLY A 271 7.18 25.73 -13.70
CA GLY A 271 7.77 26.75 -12.81
C GLY A 271 9.28 26.63 -12.59
N SER A 272 9.94 25.61 -13.14
CA SER A 272 11.37 25.36 -12.86
C SER A 272 12.29 26.48 -13.36
N SER A 273 13.40 26.71 -12.67
CA SER A 273 14.47 27.58 -13.18
C SER A 273 15.16 27.01 -14.44
N ASP A 274 15.12 25.69 -14.64
CA ASP A 274 15.72 25.02 -15.80
C ASP A 274 14.84 25.21 -17.06
N PRO A 275 15.34 25.91 -18.11
CA PRO A 275 14.62 26.06 -19.37
C PRO A 275 14.27 24.74 -20.05
N ASN A 276 15.14 23.73 -19.97
CA ASN A 276 14.90 22.44 -20.63
C ASN A 276 13.75 21.70 -19.94
N LEU A 277 13.73 21.70 -18.61
CA LEU A 277 12.64 21.09 -17.84
C LEU A 277 11.31 21.78 -18.11
N ARG A 278 11.30 23.11 -18.26
CA ARG A 278 10.07 23.85 -18.61
C ARG A 278 9.54 23.51 -20.00
N THR A 279 10.42 23.43 -21.00
CA THR A 279 10.02 23.00 -22.35
C THR A 279 9.51 21.56 -22.34
N ALA A 280 10.16 20.65 -21.61
CA ALA A 280 9.68 19.27 -21.46
C ALA A 280 8.31 19.21 -20.77
N ALA A 281 8.10 19.99 -19.71
CA ALA A 281 6.83 20.08 -18.98
C ALA A 281 5.71 20.68 -19.83
N TYR A 282 6.01 21.68 -20.68
CA TYR A 282 5.05 22.23 -21.64
C TYR A 282 4.64 21.17 -22.67
N ASN A 283 5.60 20.43 -23.24
CA ASN A 283 5.30 19.37 -24.20
C ASN A 283 4.51 18.23 -23.53
N GLN A 284 4.82 17.91 -22.27
CA GLN A 284 4.03 16.97 -21.47
C GLN A 284 2.59 17.46 -21.28
N LEU A 285 2.38 18.76 -21.01
CA LEU A 285 1.04 19.34 -20.91
C LEU A 285 0.29 19.23 -22.26
N CYS A 286 0.93 19.57 -23.38
CA CYS A 286 0.36 19.39 -24.71
C CYS A 286 -0.05 17.94 -24.97
N ALA A 287 0.87 16.99 -24.74
CA ALA A 287 0.63 15.56 -24.93
C ALA A 287 -0.50 15.05 -24.03
N LEU A 288 -0.54 15.48 -22.77
CA LEU A 288 -1.59 15.12 -21.82
C LEU A 288 -2.96 15.62 -22.32
N THR A 289 -3.03 16.87 -22.75
CA THR A 289 -4.28 17.46 -23.23
C THR A 289 -4.80 16.79 -24.49
N ALA A 290 -3.91 16.42 -25.41
CA ALA A 290 -4.26 15.68 -26.61
C ALA A 290 -4.68 14.22 -26.32
N THR A 291 -3.98 13.55 -25.39
CA THR A 291 -4.22 12.13 -25.07
C THR A 291 -5.53 11.91 -24.32
N PHE A 292 -5.87 12.82 -23.40
CA PHE A 292 -7.06 12.70 -22.54
C PHE A 292 -8.21 13.63 -22.98
N ASP A 293 -8.09 14.27 -24.15
CA ASP A 293 -9.08 15.23 -24.70
C ASP A 293 -9.47 16.33 -23.69
N LEU A 294 -8.47 16.84 -22.94
CA LEU A 294 -8.71 17.88 -21.94
C LEU A 294 -9.00 19.21 -22.63
N LYS A 295 -10.15 19.80 -22.31
CA LYS A 295 -10.63 21.01 -23.00
C LYS A 295 -9.89 22.26 -22.56
N ILE A 296 -8.74 22.51 -23.19
CA ILE A 296 -8.03 23.78 -23.14
C ILE A 296 -8.15 24.44 -24.51
N GLU A 297 -9.19 25.24 -24.70
CA GLU A 297 -9.44 25.90 -25.99
C GLU A 297 -8.24 26.75 -26.44
N GLY A 298 -7.67 26.41 -27.60
CA GLY A 298 -6.87 27.29 -28.46
C GLY A 298 -5.53 27.82 -27.95
N GLN A 299 -4.85 27.16 -27.00
CA GLN A 299 -3.65 27.76 -26.36
C GLN A 299 -2.38 26.91 -26.33
N LEU A 300 -2.44 25.63 -26.68
CA LEU A 300 -1.29 24.74 -26.61
C LEU A 300 -0.93 24.25 -28.01
N LEU A 301 0.27 24.59 -28.47
CA LEU A 301 0.82 24.15 -29.74
C LEU A 301 2.14 23.46 -29.47
N GLU A 302 2.22 22.17 -29.81
CA GLU A 302 3.48 21.43 -29.74
C GLU A 302 4.37 21.88 -30.90
N THR A 303 5.56 22.42 -30.61
CA THR A 303 6.53 22.81 -31.64
C THR A 303 7.94 22.64 -31.11
N SER A 304 8.80 21.97 -31.90
CA SER A 304 10.23 21.85 -31.64
C SER A 304 10.90 23.22 -31.77
N GLY A 305 11.28 23.83 -30.65
CA GLY A 305 11.95 25.14 -30.61
C GLY A 305 11.25 26.21 -29.77
N LEU A 306 10.14 25.89 -29.09
CA LEU A 306 9.50 26.79 -28.13
C LEU A 306 10.38 27.01 -26.89
N CYS A 307 10.71 28.28 -26.65
CA CYS A 307 11.33 28.73 -25.41
C CYS A 307 10.22 29.18 -24.45
N ILE A 308 10.03 28.44 -23.36
CA ILE A 308 9.12 28.84 -22.30
C ILE A 308 9.83 29.90 -21.45
N PRO A 309 9.24 31.07 -21.15
CA PRO A 309 9.82 32.10 -20.28
C PRO A 309 9.65 31.76 -18.80
N SER A 310 10.57 32.22 -17.94
CA SER A 310 10.57 31.83 -16.50
C SER A 310 9.47 32.52 -15.71
N ASN A 311 9.03 33.69 -16.18
CA ASN A 311 7.86 34.37 -15.68
C ASN A 311 6.60 33.86 -16.38
N ASN A 312 6.15 32.66 -16.03
CA ASN A 312 5.02 31.98 -16.65
C ASN A 312 3.89 31.64 -15.66
N THR A 313 3.96 32.11 -14.41
CA THR A 313 2.94 31.86 -13.36
C THR A 313 1.52 32.21 -13.82
N ILE A 314 1.34 33.36 -14.50
CA ILE A 314 0.03 33.79 -15.02
C ILE A 314 -0.52 32.78 -16.04
N PHE A 315 0.35 32.25 -16.90
CA PHE A 315 -0.02 31.25 -17.88
C PHE A 315 -0.42 29.93 -17.21
N ILE A 316 0.40 29.43 -16.28
CA ILE A 316 0.15 28.19 -15.53
C ILE A 316 -1.19 28.28 -14.78
N LYS A 317 -1.44 29.42 -14.11
CA LYS A 317 -2.69 29.68 -13.41
C LYS A 317 -3.89 29.70 -14.34
N SER A 318 -3.81 30.43 -15.45
CA SER A 318 -4.89 30.52 -16.45
C SER A 318 -5.26 29.15 -17.05
N VAL A 319 -4.25 28.32 -17.32
CA VAL A 319 -4.45 26.92 -17.74
C VAL A 319 -5.20 26.14 -16.66
N SER A 320 -4.74 26.23 -15.40
CA SER A 320 -5.35 25.50 -14.29
C SER A 320 -6.80 25.92 -14.04
N GLU A 321 -7.13 27.21 -14.14
CA GLU A 321 -8.50 27.74 -13.99
C GLU A 321 -9.45 27.18 -15.05
N LYS A 322 -9.00 27.11 -16.31
CA LYS A 322 -9.77 26.50 -17.41
C LYS A 322 -10.00 25.01 -17.18
N LEU A 323 -8.96 24.28 -16.77
CA LEU A 323 -9.06 22.85 -16.49
C LEU A 323 -9.95 22.56 -15.29
N ALA A 324 -9.85 23.34 -14.21
CA ALA A 324 -10.73 23.18 -13.05
C ALA A 324 -12.21 23.40 -13.44
N THR A 325 -12.47 24.32 -14.38
CA THR A 325 -13.83 24.60 -14.86
C THR A 325 -14.36 23.49 -15.76
N ASN A 326 -13.54 23.04 -16.72
CA ASN A 326 -13.95 22.12 -17.78
C ASN A 326 -13.86 20.64 -17.38
N GLU A 327 -12.89 20.30 -16.52
CA GLU A 327 -12.55 18.93 -16.12
C GLU A 327 -12.65 18.71 -14.59
N PRO A 328 -13.79 19.06 -13.95
CA PRO A 328 -13.95 19.01 -12.49
C PRO A 328 -13.84 17.59 -11.91
N HIS A 329 -13.95 16.55 -12.74
CA HIS A 329 -13.85 15.16 -12.34
C HIS A 329 -12.43 14.79 -11.85
N LEU A 330 -11.40 15.52 -12.28
CA LEU A 330 -10.00 15.31 -11.88
C LEU A 330 -9.64 15.90 -10.51
N THR A 331 -10.53 16.70 -9.92
CA THR A 331 -10.25 17.52 -8.72
C THR A 331 -9.61 16.75 -7.58
N LEU A 332 -10.17 15.59 -7.21
CA LEU A 332 -9.71 14.87 -6.02
C LEU A 332 -8.28 14.35 -6.21
N GLU A 333 -7.98 13.79 -7.37
CA GLU A 333 -6.67 13.23 -7.70
C GLU A 333 -5.65 14.33 -7.93
N PHE A 334 -6.03 15.42 -8.60
CA PHE A 334 -5.16 16.55 -8.81
C PHE A 334 -4.74 17.22 -7.49
N LEU A 335 -5.69 17.49 -6.59
CA LEU A 335 -5.39 18.10 -5.29
C LEU A 335 -4.50 17.21 -4.41
N GLU A 336 -4.74 15.90 -4.42
CA GLU A 336 -3.91 14.93 -3.71
C GLU A 336 -2.44 15.02 -4.15
N GLU A 337 -2.21 15.01 -5.47
CA GLU A 337 -0.88 15.12 -6.06
C GLU A 337 -0.23 16.49 -5.82
N CYS A 338 -1.02 17.56 -5.83
CA CYS A 338 -0.54 18.90 -5.47
C CYS A 338 -0.03 18.93 -4.02
N ILE A 339 -0.79 18.37 -3.07
CA ILE A 339 -0.42 18.35 -1.65
C ILE A 339 0.85 17.51 -1.43
N GLN A 340 0.95 16.37 -2.11
CA GLN A 340 2.13 15.51 -2.02
C GLN A 340 3.37 16.19 -2.63
N GLY A 341 3.23 16.79 -3.82
CA GLY A 341 4.29 17.54 -4.48
C GLY A 341 4.73 18.79 -3.71
N PHE A 342 3.79 19.44 -3.00
CA PHE A 342 4.05 20.65 -2.21
C PHE A 342 5.17 20.43 -1.19
N ARG A 343 5.11 19.34 -0.41
CA ARG A 343 6.04 19.05 0.69
C ARG A 343 7.51 18.97 0.26
N VAL A 344 7.76 18.48 -0.95
CA VAL A 344 9.11 18.25 -1.49
C VAL A 344 9.59 19.36 -2.43
N SER A 345 8.78 20.41 -2.62
CA SER A 345 9.07 21.52 -3.53
C SER A 345 9.84 22.66 -2.86
N THR A 346 10.56 23.47 -3.66
CA THR A 346 11.17 24.72 -3.18
C THR A 346 10.10 25.75 -2.82
N ILE A 347 10.45 26.80 -2.07
CA ILE A 347 9.53 27.86 -1.65
C ILE A 347 8.85 28.54 -2.85
N GLU A 348 9.61 28.80 -3.93
CA GLU A 348 9.10 29.42 -5.15
C GLU A 348 8.05 28.53 -5.83
N LEU A 349 8.34 27.23 -5.93
CA LEU A 349 7.43 26.24 -6.49
C LEU A 349 6.22 25.99 -5.58
N LYS A 350 6.36 26.11 -4.26
CA LYS A 350 5.24 26.07 -3.30
C LYS A 350 4.28 27.23 -3.54
N HIS A 351 4.77 28.45 -3.74
CA HIS A 351 3.91 29.59 -4.12
C HIS A 351 3.18 29.35 -5.44
N LEU A 352 3.88 28.83 -6.45
CA LEU A 352 3.26 28.47 -7.73
C LEU A 352 2.20 27.37 -7.55
N CYS A 353 2.48 26.36 -6.73
CA CYS A 353 1.55 25.29 -6.40
C CYS A 353 0.25 25.82 -5.83
N LEU A 354 0.30 26.78 -4.90
CA LEU A 354 -0.91 27.43 -4.40
C LEU A 354 -1.69 28.14 -5.51
N GLU A 355 -1.01 28.85 -6.43
CA GLU A 355 -1.69 29.56 -7.52
C GLU A 355 -2.48 28.63 -8.44
N TYR A 356 -1.91 27.47 -8.82
CA TYR A 356 -2.60 26.53 -9.71
C TYR A 356 -3.52 25.54 -8.97
N MET A 357 -3.30 25.27 -7.67
CA MET A 357 -4.16 24.43 -6.83
C MET A 357 -5.49 25.10 -6.51
N THR A 358 -5.45 26.39 -6.19
CA THR A 358 -6.60 27.17 -5.66
C THR A 358 -7.88 27.02 -6.49
N PRO A 359 -7.87 27.10 -7.84
CA PRO A 359 -9.07 26.98 -8.66
C PRO A 359 -9.86 25.67 -8.47
N TRP A 360 -9.18 24.61 -8.03
CA TRP A 360 -9.78 23.28 -7.87
C TRP A 360 -10.51 23.10 -6.53
N LEU A 361 -10.19 23.91 -5.52
CA LEU A 361 -10.76 23.77 -4.17
C LEU A 361 -12.29 23.92 -4.17
N ALA A 362 -12.82 24.83 -5.00
CA ALA A 362 -14.25 25.04 -5.11
C ALA A 362 -15.00 23.81 -5.66
N ASN A 363 -14.33 22.94 -6.42
CA ASN A 363 -14.96 21.74 -6.96
C ASN A 363 -15.19 20.64 -5.92
N LEU A 364 -14.58 20.71 -4.73
CA LEU A 364 -14.78 19.72 -3.66
C LEU A 364 -16.26 19.56 -3.28
N VAL A 365 -17.06 20.62 -3.36
CA VAL A 365 -18.51 20.58 -3.11
C VAL A 365 -19.25 19.59 -4.03
N ARG A 366 -18.77 19.41 -5.27
CA ARG A 366 -19.39 18.51 -6.25
C ARG A 366 -19.32 17.04 -5.83
N PHE A 367 -18.42 16.72 -4.90
CA PHE A 367 -18.20 15.37 -4.35
C PHE A 367 -18.91 15.14 -3.00
N CYS A 368 -19.59 16.17 -2.48
CA CYS A 368 -20.35 16.13 -1.23
C CYS A 368 -21.86 16.11 -1.53
N LYS A 369 -22.39 14.99 -2.03
CA LYS A 369 -23.85 14.88 -2.31
C LYS A 369 -24.62 14.43 -1.06
N PRO A 370 -25.80 15.01 -0.75
CA PRO A 370 -26.53 14.75 0.49
C PRO A 370 -27.14 13.35 0.66
N SER A 371 -27.27 12.54 -0.40
CA SER A 371 -28.05 11.29 -0.33
C SER A 371 -27.22 10.04 -0.07
N ASP A 372 -25.89 10.13 -0.01
CA ASP A 372 -25.03 8.99 0.29
C ASP A 372 -23.85 9.47 1.12
N GLU A 373 -23.61 8.87 2.29
CA GLU A 373 -22.28 8.80 2.93
C GLU A 373 -21.33 8.01 2.02
N SER A 374 -21.04 8.60 0.86
CA SER A 374 -20.38 7.94 -0.23
C SER A 374 -18.87 7.92 -0.01
N LYS A 375 -18.21 6.92 -0.58
CA LYS A 375 -16.73 6.85 -0.69
C LYS A 375 -16.10 8.16 -1.20
N ARG A 376 -16.83 8.99 -1.95
CA ARG A 376 -16.36 10.28 -2.46
C ARG A 376 -16.34 11.37 -1.39
N GLN A 377 -17.33 11.41 -0.50
CA GLN A 377 -17.35 12.35 0.63
C GLN A 377 -16.22 12.04 1.61
N GLN A 378 -15.95 10.76 1.88
CA GLN A 378 -14.79 10.33 2.67
C GLN A 378 -13.46 10.81 2.05
N LYS A 379 -13.32 10.76 0.71
CA LYS A 379 -12.15 11.31 0.03
C LYS A 379 -12.02 12.84 0.18
N VAL A 380 -13.12 13.59 0.16
CA VAL A 380 -13.08 15.03 0.42
C VAL A 380 -12.58 15.29 1.84
N ALA A 381 -13.11 14.57 2.84
CA ALA A 381 -12.64 14.67 4.22
C ALA A 381 -11.14 14.37 4.36
N GLN A 382 -10.64 13.35 3.65
CA GLN A 382 -9.21 13.01 3.62
C GLN A 382 -8.35 14.14 3.00
N ILE A 383 -8.81 14.78 1.92
CA ILE A 383 -8.11 15.93 1.33
C ILE A 383 -8.08 17.10 2.32
N LEU A 384 -9.21 17.41 2.97
CA LEU A 384 -9.27 18.47 3.98
C LEU A 384 -8.34 18.20 5.17
N GLU A 385 -8.27 16.96 5.63
CA GLU A 385 -7.33 16.54 6.68
C GLU A 385 -5.87 16.71 6.24
N LYS A 386 -5.54 16.39 4.98
CA LYS A 386 -4.20 16.62 4.44
C LYS A 386 -3.86 18.10 4.32
N LEU A 387 -4.81 18.96 3.95
CA LEU A 387 -4.64 20.42 3.93
C LEU A 387 -4.45 20.99 5.34
N ILE A 388 -5.14 20.44 6.36
CA ILE A 388 -4.91 20.77 7.77
C ILE A 388 -3.48 20.43 8.16
N LEU A 389 -3.04 19.19 7.87
CA LEU A 389 -1.68 18.76 8.18
C LEU A 389 -0.63 19.61 7.44
N LEU A 390 -0.88 19.97 6.19
CA LEU A 390 -0.03 20.88 5.41
C LEU A 390 0.10 22.23 6.11
N THR A 391 -1.01 22.79 6.60
CA THR A 391 -1.05 24.08 7.31
C THR A 391 -0.24 24.05 8.61
N ILE A 392 -0.29 22.94 9.33
CA ILE A 392 0.44 22.76 10.60
C ILE A 392 1.95 22.59 10.35
N GLN A 393 2.34 21.90 9.28
CA GLN A 393 3.73 21.54 9.02
C GLN A 393 4.53 22.60 8.26
N GLU A 394 3.86 23.39 7.41
CA GLU A 394 4.51 24.34 6.50
C GLU A 394 4.60 25.76 7.09
N GLU A 395 5.42 25.92 8.14
CA GLU A 395 5.55 27.19 8.89
C GLU A 395 5.88 28.40 7.99
N GLN A 396 6.80 28.23 7.02
CA GLN A 396 7.23 29.32 6.13
C GLN A 396 6.14 29.74 5.13
N MET A 397 5.28 28.80 4.72
CA MET A 397 4.21 29.05 3.77
C MET A 397 2.89 29.42 4.45
N TYR A 398 2.86 29.43 5.79
CA TYR A 398 1.64 29.57 6.58
C TYR A 398 0.73 30.73 6.12
N PRO A 399 1.20 31.99 5.95
CA PRO A 399 0.33 33.08 5.51
C PRO A 399 -0.25 32.87 4.10
N SER A 400 0.53 32.24 3.21
CA SER A 400 0.09 31.96 1.85
C SER A 400 -0.95 30.84 1.82
N ILE A 401 -0.78 29.80 2.64
CA ILE A 401 -1.75 28.72 2.82
C ILE A 401 -3.07 29.29 3.36
N GLN A 402 -3.01 30.16 4.37
CA GLN A 402 -4.20 30.84 4.91
C GLN A 402 -4.99 31.59 3.82
N ALA A 403 -4.29 32.43 3.04
CA ALA A 403 -4.94 33.25 2.02
C ALA A 403 -5.47 32.42 0.84
N LYS A 404 -4.70 31.44 0.36
CA LYS A 404 -5.00 30.72 -0.90
C LYS A 404 -5.86 29.48 -0.72
N ILE A 405 -5.67 28.74 0.38
CA ILE A 405 -6.44 27.53 0.64
C ILE A 405 -7.68 27.89 1.46
N TRP A 406 -7.48 28.37 2.68
CA TRP A 406 -8.58 28.57 3.62
C TRP A 406 -9.47 29.75 3.26
N GLY A 407 -8.89 30.84 2.73
CA GLY A 407 -9.66 31.94 2.16
C GLY A 407 -10.56 31.53 0.99
N SER A 408 -10.09 30.62 0.13
CA SER A 408 -10.88 30.10 -1.00
C SER A 408 -11.92 29.06 -0.58
N ILE A 409 -11.59 28.14 0.32
CA ILE A 409 -12.57 27.20 0.89
C ILE A 409 -13.66 27.96 1.66
N GLY A 410 -13.29 29.05 2.33
CA GLY A 410 -14.20 29.96 3.03
C GLY A 410 -15.31 30.53 2.13
N GLN A 411 -15.07 30.62 0.81
CA GLN A 411 -16.05 31.09 -0.18
C GLN A 411 -17.08 30.01 -0.57
N VAL A 412 -16.96 28.77 -0.06
CA VAL A 412 -17.81 27.63 -0.39
C VAL A 412 -18.62 27.21 0.85
N PRO A 413 -19.84 27.76 1.07
CA PRO A 413 -20.65 27.54 2.27
C PRO A 413 -20.89 26.07 2.65
N GLU A 414 -20.99 25.20 1.65
CA GLU A 414 -21.28 23.77 1.79
C GLU A 414 -20.13 22.99 2.43
N LEU A 415 -18.88 23.45 2.28
CA LEU A 415 -17.71 22.79 2.85
C LEU A 415 -17.44 23.20 4.29
N ILE A 416 -17.99 24.34 4.73
CA ILE A 416 -17.70 24.95 6.04
C ILE A 416 -17.96 23.99 7.20
N ASP A 417 -19.07 23.24 7.19
CA ASP A 417 -19.35 22.31 8.28
C ASP A 417 -18.29 21.21 8.37
N MET A 418 -17.93 20.62 7.24
CA MET A 418 -16.95 19.53 7.18
C MET A 418 -15.56 20.00 7.64
N VAL A 419 -15.16 21.22 7.26
CA VAL A 419 -13.89 21.81 7.69
C VAL A 419 -13.89 22.08 9.19
N LEU A 420 -14.94 22.72 9.73
CA LEU A 420 -15.04 23.01 11.16
C LEU A 420 -15.06 21.73 12.00
N ASP A 421 -15.79 20.70 11.55
CA ASP A 421 -15.83 19.41 12.24
C ASP A 421 -14.45 18.72 12.20
N SER A 422 -13.69 18.89 11.11
CA SER A 422 -12.31 18.40 11.00
C SER A 422 -11.35 19.14 11.94
N PHE A 423 -11.48 20.47 12.07
CA PHE A 423 -10.70 21.25 13.03
C PHE A 423 -10.97 20.78 14.46
N ILE A 424 -12.24 20.64 14.84
CA ILE A 424 -12.65 20.20 16.19
C ILE A 424 -12.12 18.79 16.48
N LYS A 425 -12.29 17.85 15.54
CA LYS A 425 -11.78 16.49 15.66
C LYS A 425 -10.27 16.51 15.93
N ARG A 426 -9.52 17.26 15.12
CA ARG A 426 -8.06 17.33 15.23
C ARG A 426 -7.60 17.97 16.53
N SER A 427 -8.25 19.05 16.96
CA SER A 427 -7.99 19.68 18.26
C SER A 427 -8.24 18.72 19.43
N GLY A 428 -9.30 17.91 19.35
CA GLY A 428 -9.64 16.92 20.37
C GLY A 428 -8.64 15.77 20.49
N GLU A 429 -8.00 15.36 19.39
CA GLU A 429 -6.96 14.32 19.39
C GLU A 429 -5.65 14.77 20.05
N VAL A 430 -5.27 16.04 19.84
CA VAL A 430 -3.97 16.58 20.31
C VAL A 430 -4.06 17.15 21.73
N GLY A 431 -5.25 17.61 22.14
CA GLY A 431 -5.50 18.14 23.48
C GLY A 431 -5.42 19.67 23.56
N VAL A 432 -6.16 20.23 24.53
CA VAL A 432 -6.28 21.68 24.76
C VAL A 432 -4.91 22.27 25.17
N GLY A 433 -4.53 23.40 24.56
CA GLY A 433 -3.27 24.10 24.85
C GLY A 433 -2.08 23.68 23.96
N SER A 434 -2.30 22.81 22.98
CA SER A 434 -1.29 22.52 21.96
C SER A 434 -1.15 23.68 20.96
N PRO A 435 0.07 23.99 20.45
CA PRO A 435 0.25 24.96 19.36
C PRO A 435 -0.59 24.65 18.12
N VAL A 436 -0.92 23.37 17.90
CA VAL A 436 -1.81 22.94 16.80
C VAL A 436 -3.20 23.54 16.94
N VAL A 437 -3.72 23.65 18.17
CA VAL A 437 -5.05 24.21 18.42
C VAL A 437 -5.06 25.71 18.10
N GLU A 438 -4.01 26.44 18.46
CA GLU A 438 -3.86 27.86 18.13
C GLU A 438 -3.79 28.08 16.61
N ILE A 439 -3.02 27.24 15.91
CA ILE A 439 -2.95 27.25 14.44
C ILE A 439 -4.34 27.03 13.83
N LEU A 440 -5.10 26.06 14.32
CA LEU A 440 -6.45 25.77 13.82
C LEU A 440 -7.44 26.89 14.12
N ALA A 441 -7.33 27.53 15.29
CA ALA A 441 -8.14 28.68 15.66
C ALA A 441 -7.86 29.89 14.75
N ASP A 442 -6.59 30.19 14.50
CA ASP A 442 -6.19 31.24 13.55
C ASP A 442 -6.62 30.89 12.11
N THR A 443 -6.49 29.63 11.72
CA THR A 443 -6.99 29.12 10.42
C THR A 443 -8.50 29.32 10.27
N ALA A 444 -9.28 29.15 11.35
CA ALA A 444 -10.72 29.40 11.32
C ALA A 444 -11.06 30.88 11.05
N VAL A 445 -10.18 31.82 11.43
CA VAL A 445 -10.32 33.25 11.07
C VAL A 445 -10.12 33.44 9.57
N ALA A 446 -9.10 32.82 8.98
CA ALA A 446 -8.87 32.88 7.53
C ALA A 446 -10.04 32.25 6.75
N LEU A 447 -10.56 31.10 7.22
CA LEU A 447 -11.77 30.47 6.68
C LEU A 447 -12.98 31.41 6.75
N ALA A 448 -13.11 32.17 7.84
CA ALA A 448 -14.19 33.13 8.04
C ALA A 448 -14.07 34.38 7.16
N SER A 449 -12.88 34.73 6.66
CA SER A 449 -12.63 35.99 5.94
C SER A 449 -13.60 36.27 4.79
N ALA A 450 -14.04 35.23 4.07
CA ALA A 450 -14.99 35.34 2.98
C ALA A 450 -16.46 35.36 3.41
N ASN A 451 -16.79 34.75 4.56
CA ASN A 451 -18.18 34.49 4.99
C ASN A 451 -18.32 34.59 6.51
N VAL A 452 -17.89 35.70 7.10
CA VAL A 452 -17.76 35.90 8.56
C VAL A 452 -19.05 35.55 9.31
N GLN A 453 -20.20 36.03 8.83
CA GLN A 453 -21.49 35.80 9.50
C GLN A 453 -21.88 34.32 9.52
N LEU A 454 -21.65 33.60 8.41
CA LEU A 454 -21.98 32.18 8.31
C LEU A 454 -21.09 31.36 9.25
N VAL A 455 -19.77 31.55 9.14
CA VAL A 455 -18.79 30.80 9.94
C VAL A 455 -18.97 31.09 11.43
N ALA A 456 -19.12 32.36 11.82
CA ALA A 456 -19.40 32.74 13.21
C ALA A 456 -20.70 32.10 13.72
N LYS A 457 -21.79 32.13 12.95
CA LYS A 457 -23.05 31.46 13.31
C LYS A 457 -22.87 29.95 13.51
N LYS A 458 -22.07 29.30 12.65
CA LYS A 458 -21.78 27.86 12.74
C LYS A 458 -20.94 27.50 13.96
N ILE A 459 -19.94 28.32 14.30
CA ILE A 459 -19.08 28.15 15.48
C ILE A 459 -19.88 28.39 16.76
N ILE A 460 -20.58 29.53 16.86
CA ILE A 460 -21.42 29.88 18.02
C ILE A 460 -22.51 28.81 18.22
N GLY A 461 -23.17 28.37 17.15
CA GLY A 461 -24.18 27.33 17.22
C GLY A 461 -23.64 25.99 17.74
N ARG A 462 -22.42 25.61 17.37
CA ARG A 462 -21.74 24.43 17.94
C ARG A 462 -21.44 24.64 19.42
N LEU A 463 -20.87 25.79 19.80
CA LEU A 463 -20.56 26.13 21.19
C LEU A 463 -21.81 26.08 22.09
N CYS A 464 -22.93 26.69 21.66
CA CYS A 464 -24.20 26.64 22.39
C CYS A 464 -24.68 25.19 22.60
N ARG A 465 -24.64 24.34 21.57
CA ARG A 465 -25.03 22.92 21.69
C ARG A 465 -24.16 22.14 22.66
N VAL A 466 -22.87 22.46 22.75
CA VAL A 466 -21.97 21.79 23.68
C VAL A 466 -22.21 22.31 25.12
N LEU A 467 -22.44 23.61 25.29
CA LEU A 467 -22.85 24.19 26.58
C LEU A 467 -24.17 23.60 27.08
N ASP A 468 -25.17 23.43 26.22
CA ASP A 468 -26.44 22.80 26.61
C ASP A 468 -26.22 21.36 27.12
N LYS A 469 -25.22 20.65 26.60
CA LYS A 469 -24.88 19.29 27.04
C LYS A 469 -24.23 19.26 28.43
N THR A 470 -23.56 20.32 28.89
CA THR A 470 -22.96 20.32 30.24
C THR A 470 -24.02 20.33 31.32
N CYS A 471 -25.16 20.94 31.07
CA CYS A 471 -26.33 20.95 31.96
C CYS A 471 -26.88 19.54 32.27
N THR A 472 -26.64 18.56 31.38
CA THR A 472 -27.17 17.19 31.52
C THR A 472 -26.24 16.23 32.28
N SER A 473 -24.97 16.57 32.48
CA SER A 473 -24.00 15.72 33.18
C SER A 473 -22.86 16.56 33.78
N PRO A 474 -23.12 17.36 34.82
CA PRO A 474 -22.17 18.36 35.31
C PRO A 474 -20.86 17.74 35.78
N THR A 475 -19.73 18.22 35.25
CA THR A 475 -18.39 17.89 35.75
C THR A 475 -17.76 19.09 36.46
N PRO A 476 -16.84 18.87 37.42
CA PRO A 476 -16.23 19.95 38.20
C PRO A 476 -15.30 20.87 37.39
N SER A 477 -14.81 20.45 36.22
CA SER A 477 -14.15 21.34 35.25
C SER A 477 -14.62 21.08 33.83
N LEU A 478 -14.58 22.11 32.97
CA LEU A 478 -14.92 22.01 31.55
C LEU A 478 -14.01 21.02 30.82
N GLU A 479 -12.76 20.96 31.24
CA GLU A 479 -11.74 20.03 30.74
C GLU A 479 -12.15 18.56 30.92
N GLN A 480 -12.91 18.24 31.97
CA GLN A 480 -13.41 16.88 32.20
C GLN A 480 -14.58 16.51 31.28
N HIS A 481 -15.26 17.49 30.68
CA HIS A 481 -16.18 17.26 29.57
C HIS A 481 -15.46 17.01 28.23
N VAL A 482 -14.16 17.34 28.09
CA VAL A 482 -13.40 17.29 26.82
C VAL A 482 -13.38 15.92 26.17
N ARG A 483 -13.43 14.83 26.95
CA ARG A 483 -13.53 13.45 26.41
C ARG A 483 -14.82 13.19 25.59
N ARG A 484 -15.73 14.17 25.47
CA ARG A 484 -16.98 14.08 24.69
C ARG A 484 -17.25 15.25 23.73
N GLY A 485 -16.23 16.02 23.31
CA GLY A 485 -16.35 16.94 22.15
C GLY A 485 -16.12 18.44 22.40
N TRP A 486 -15.28 18.80 23.37
CA TRP A 486 -14.77 20.17 23.50
C TRP A 486 -13.40 20.26 22.82
N GLY A 487 -13.36 20.74 21.59
CA GLY A 487 -12.12 21.05 20.87
C GLY A 487 -12.25 22.38 20.16
N TRP A 488 -12.04 23.47 20.90
CA TRP A 488 -11.70 24.80 20.40
C TRP A 488 -10.60 25.36 21.30
#